data_AF-A0A5C3Q8I9-F1
#
_entry.id   AF-A0A5C3Q8I9-F1
#
_cell.length_a   1.000
_cell.length_b   1.000
_cell.length_c   1.000
_cell.angle_alpha   90.00
_cell.angle_beta   90.00
_cell.angle_gamma   90.00
#
_symmetry.space_group_name_H-M   'P 1'
#
loop_
_entity.id
_entity.type
_entity.pdbx_description
1 polymer ?
#
loop_
_entity_poly.entity_id
_entity_poly.type
_entity_poly.pdbx_seq_one_letter_code
_entity_poly.pdbx_strand_id
1 'polypeptide(L)'
;SHPSSMLTLSNQVLPFPSTQSTFFWTRFCRPYGSMMHTSNYTLEAQTKLLTYFYARVNGIMGAEEKPETLSLMTIDGSPCEVSWASRCLQRLSSRAHSENHASISSDPRTGKYLRGSQVLDWLATADGGLGVIVVKDGWENWRRECEKFFLSQDDGPQEYNPPWTAFFIGFTLVPSGHIKLKAYYMPTVRTEDPAVQLVKSPIHILDKDFSPLVKLMGALHPSLVDQAQMMLEYFDSVEERLRPAFHFVGVDEAPAEKNRFKIYFQTRVGLSFNDVRRNFTLGGRLDTSDLQKNVARLEMLWNLIFPSTPSSSGLDPEPLTDHDVVQYSQDSVEHPVNFFIWYYEFAVNSPSLVPKVYWQTRHYCLNDLKIFQAMQDFYDHPTVNVHGPLDGEHGPGWVIREAEKAFTHRSLTEKPGITTWVTFGHKHKGYEMMTYFSPEVWAEHQVDSPPVSRR
;
A
#
# COMPACT_ATOMS: atom_id res chain seq x y z
N SER A 1 -9.22 -3.25 -30.94
CA SER A 1 -9.68 -3.69 -29.62
C SER A 1 -9.51 -5.20 -29.50
N HIS A 2 -8.32 -5.68 -29.12
CA HIS A 2 -8.17 -7.06 -28.66
C HIS A 2 -8.44 -7.05 -27.16
N PRO A 3 -9.48 -7.74 -26.66
CA PRO A 3 -9.61 -7.93 -25.23
C PRO A 3 -8.37 -8.71 -24.76
N SER A 4 -7.81 -8.30 -23.63
CA SER A 4 -6.74 -8.96 -22.90
C SER A 4 -6.81 -10.49 -23.04
N SER A 5 -5.93 -11.06 -23.85
CA SER A 5 -6.01 -12.45 -24.32
C SER A 5 -5.93 -13.47 -23.18
N MET A 6 -5.23 -13.12 -22.10
CA MET A 6 -5.03 -14.00 -20.95
C MET A 6 -6.26 -14.08 -20.04
N LEU A 7 -6.92 -12.96 -19.74
CA LEU A 7 -8.11 -12.96 -18.88
C LEU A 7 -9.28 -13.70 -19.55
N THR A 8 -9.46 -13.49 -20.85
CA THR A 8 -10.45 -14.24 -21.65
C THR A 8 -10.17 -15.74 -21.63
N LEU A 9 -8.90 -16.13 -21.82
CA LEU A 9 -8.49 -17.53 -21.79
C LEU A 9 -8.67 -18.14 -20.39
N SER A 10 -8.30 -17.42 -19.34
CA SER A 10 -8.45 -17.88 -17.95
C SER A 10 -9.92 -18.11 -17.59
N ASN A 11 -10.83 -17.24 -18.03
CA ASN A 11 -12.27 -17.42 -17.82
C ASN A 11 -12.82 -18.71 -18.44
N GLN A 12 -12.17 -19.22 -19.50
CA GLN A 12 -12.57 -20.45 -20.19
C GLN A 12 -11.94 -21.71 -19.58
N VAL A 13 -10.83 -21.59 -18.84
CA VAL A 13 -10.02 -22.72 -18.39
C VAL A 13 -10.09 -22.92 -16.87
N LEU A 14 -10.25 -21.87 -16.08
CA LEU A 14 -10.24 -21.96 -14.62
C LEU A 14 -11.58 -22.47 -14.06
N PRO A 15 -11.58 -23.50 -13.19
CA PRO A 15 -12.80 -24.10 -12.68
C PRO A 15 -13.35 -23.37 -11.46
N PHE A 16 -14.13 -22.31 -11.63
CA PHE A 16 -14.69 -21.51 -10.54
C PHE A 16 -15.58 -22.34 -9.58
N PRO A 17 -15.10 -22.67 -8.36
CA PRO A 17 -15.79 -23.61 -7.49
C PRO A 17 -16.88 -22.97 -6.62
N SER A 18 -16.93 -21.64 -6.55
CA SER A 18 -17.85 -20.86 -5.71
C SER A 18 -18.15 -19.49 -6.32
N THR A 19 -19.26 -18.87 -5.91
CA THR A 19 -19.62 -17.49 -6.29
C THR A 19 -18.57 -16.49 -5.82
N GLN A 20 -18.04 -16.66 -4.61
CA GLN A 20 -16.94 -15.86 -4.08
C GLN A 20 -15.69 -15.88 -4.99
N SER A 21 -15.31 -17.06 -5.50
CA SER A 21 -14.13 -17.16 -6.38
C SER A 21 -14.35 -16.37 -7.66
N THR A 22 -15.56 -16.46 -8.23
CA THR A 22 -15.98 -15.68 -9.39
C THR A 22 -16.04 -14.18 -9.08
N PHE A 23 -16.54 -13.80 -7.91
CA PHE A 23 -16.67 -12.43 -7.45
C PHE A 23 -15.30 -11.73 -7.39
N PHE A 24 -14.35 -12.25 -6.62
CA PHE A 24 -13.02 -11.65 -6.50
C PHE A 24 -12.20 -11.78 -7.79
N TRP A 25 -12.38 -12.86 -8.55
CA TRP A 25 -11.73 -12.95 -9.85
C TRP A 25 -12.15 -11.81 -10.78
N THR A 26 -13.46 -11.52 -10.84
CA THR A 26 -13.96 -10.52 -11.78
C THR A 26 -13.76 -9.10 -11.28
N ARG A 27 -13.80 -8.87 -9.97
CA ARG A 27 -13.73 -7.53 -9.38
C ARG A 27 -12.34 -7.11 -8.92
N PHE A 28 -11.45 -8.06 -8.63
CA PHE A 28 -10.07 -7.79 -8.24
C PHE A 28 -9.06 -8.28 -9.29
N CYS A 29 -9.09 -9.57 -9.65
CA CYS A 29 -8.05 -10.14 -10.53
C CYS A 29 -8.11 -9.56 -11.96
N ARG A 30 -9.29 -9.20 -12.47
CA ARG A 30 -9.45 -8.63 -13.81
C ARG A 30 -8.81 -7.24 -13.95
N PRO A 31 -9.14 -6.23 -13.11
CA PRO A 31 -8.41 -4.95 -13.09
C PRO A 31 -6.90 -5.18 -12.95
N TYR A 32 -6.51 -6.11 -12.07
CA TYR A 32 -5.11 -6.38 -11.79
C TYR A 32 -4.37 -7.02 -12.97
N GLY A 33 -5.04 -7.90 -13.72
CA GLY A 33 -4.52 -8.45 -14.97
C GLY A 33 -4.30 -7.38 -16.03
N SER A 34 -5.21 -6.41 -16.13
CA SER A 34 -5.01 -5.24 -17.00
C SER A 34 -3.74 -4.49 -16.57
N MET A 35 -3.59 -4.19 -15.29
CA MET A 35 -2.42 -3.48 -14.76
C MET A 35 -1.09 -4.23 -15.01
N MET A 36 -1.07 -5.56 -14.91
CA MET A 36 0.13 -6.35 -15.25
C MET A 36 0.48 -6.29 -16.73
N HIS A 37 -0.53 -6.33 -17.60
CA HIS A 37 -0.32 -6.18 -19.03
C HIS A 37 0.20 -4.78 -19.36
N THR A 38 -0.41 -3.72 -18.82
CA THR A 38 0.11 -2.36 -18.88
C THR A 38 1.56 -2.35 -18.43
N SER A 39 1.87 -2.93 -17.28
CA SER A 39 3.23 -2.97 -16.72
C SER A 39 4.26 -3.82 -17.50
N ASN A 40 3.92 -4.28 -18.70
CA ASN A 40 4.73 -5.11 -19.59
C ASN A 40 5.25 -6.40 -18.94
N TYR A 41 4.40 -7.06 -18.15
CA TYR A 41 4.69 -8.42 -17.69
C TYR A 41 4.57 -9.36 -18.89
N THR A 42 5.48 -10.32 -19.01
CA THR A 42 5.37 -11.34 -20.05
C THR A 42 4.08 -12.14 -19.87
N LEU A 43 3.55 -12.71 -20.95
CA LEU A 43 2.35 -13.54 -20.87
C LEU A 43 2.51 -14.70 -19.88
N GLU A 44 3.71 -15.29 -19.82
CA GLU A 44 4.06 -16.32 -18.84
C GLU A 44 3.96 -15.80 -17.40
N ALA A 45 4.54 -14.62 -17.11
CA ALA A 45 4.47 -14.03 -15.78
C ALA A 45 3.02 -13.67 -15.41
N GLN A 46 2.26 -13.07 -16.32
CA GLN A 46 0.84 -12.77 -16.10
C GLN A 46 0.04 -14.04 -15.77
N THR A 47 0.25 -15.12 -16.54
CA THR A 47 -0.43 -16.39 -16.34
C THR A 47 -0.07 -17.01 -14.99
N LYS A 48 1.22 -17.07 -14.67
CA LYS A 48 1.73 -17.62 -13.40
C LYS A 48 1.16 -16.86 -12.20
N LEU A 49 1.21 -15.54 -12.23
CA LEU A 49 0.75 -14.67 -11.14
C LEU A 49 -0.76 -14.71 -10.99
N LEU A 50 -1.54 -14.58 -12.07
CA LEU A 50 -3.01 -14.62 -11.97
C LEU A 50 -3.54 -16.00 -11.57
N THR A 51 -2.90 -17.08 -12.04
CA THR A 51 -3.24 -18.45 -11.58
C THR A 51 -2.97 -18.61 -10.09
N TYR A 52 -1.85 -18.07 -9.61
CA TYR A 52 -1.53 -18.07 -8.18
C TYR A 52 -2.58 -17.31 -7.36
N PHE A 53 -2.96 -16.09 -7.77
CA PHE A 53 -3.99 -15.32 -7.07
C PHE A 53 -5.33 -16.07 -7.03
N TYR A 54 -5.75 -16.62 -8.17
CA TYR A 54 -6.94 -17.45 -8.26
C TYR A 54 -6.89 -18.65 -7.30
N ALA A 55 -5.79 -19.40 -7.29
CA ALA A 55 -5.68 -20.66 -6.56
C ALA A 55 -5.37 -20.52 -5.06
N ARG A 56 -4.81 -19.37 -4.63
CA ARG A 56 -4.26 -19.20 -3.28
C ARG A 56 -4.71 -17.95 -2.55
N VAL A 57 -5.11 -16.90 -3.28
CA VAL A 57 -5.42 -15.59 -2.67
C VAL A 57 -6.92 -15.31 -2.66
N ASN A 58 -7.65 -15.63 -3.72
CA ASN A 58 -9.09 -15.31 -3.81
C ASN A 58 -9.91 -15.89 -2.64
N GLY A 59 -9.54 -17.09 -2.19
CA GLY A 59 -10.21 -17.76 -1.06
C GLY A 59 -9.92 -17.13 0.30
N ILE A 60 -9.05 -16.14 0.41
CA ILE A 60 -8.69 -15.44 1.66
C ILE A 60 -8.85 -13.92 1.52
N MET A 61 -9.69 -13.48 0.59
CA MET A 61 -10.09 -12.08 0.39
C MET A 61 -11.40 -11.72 1.10
N GLY A 62 -11.92 -12.56 1.99
CA GLY A 62 -13.18 -12.29 2.70
C GLY A 62 -14.44 -12.67 1.93
N ALA A 63 -15.61 -12.20 2.38
CA ALA A 63 -16.91 -12.58 1.84
C ALA A 63 -17.31 -11.79 0.58
N GLU A 64 -18.22 -12.37 -0.21
CA GLU A 64 -18.85 -11.69 -1.36
C GLU A 64 -19.79 -10.57 -0.90
N GLU A 65 -20.53 -10.80 0.19
CA GLU A 65 -21.35 -9.77 0.82
C GLU A 65 -20.47 -8.80 1.62
N LYS A 66 -20.86 -7.51 1.63
CA LYS A 66 -20.14 -6.49 2.37
C LYS A 66 -20.23 -6.79 3.88
N PRO A 67 -19.11 -7.01 4.58
CA PRO A 67 -19.13 -7.34 6.00
C PRO A 67 -19.53 -6.11 6.83
N GLU A 68 -20.04 -6.34 8.04
CA GLU A 68 -20.32 -5.27 9.01
C GLU A 68 -19.02 -4.58 9.46
N THR A 69 -17.98 -5.38 9.70
CA THR A 69 -16.63 -4.87 10.00
C THR A 69 -15.84 -4.75 8.71
N LEU A 70 -15.60 -3.51 8.30
CA LEU A 70 -14.88 -3.20 7.08
C LEU A 70 -13.36 -3.27 7.27
N SER A 71 -12.65 -3.57 6.19
CA SER A 71 -11.20 -3.47 6.20
C SER A 71 -10.74 -2.03 6.38
N LEU A 72 -9.58 -1.85 7.02
CA LEU A 72 -8.89 -0.56 7.11
C LEU A 72 -7.88 -0.36 5.97
N MET A 73 -7.81 -1.32 5.05
CA MET A 73 -6.88 -1.27 3.92
C MET A 73 -7.29 -0.24 2.87
N THR A 74 -8.60 -0.12 2.63
CA THR A 74 -9.15 0.87 1.72
C THR A 74 -10.31 1.58 2.40
N ILE A 75 -10.58 2.81 1.97
CA ILE A 75 -11.63 3.65 2.55
C ILE A 75 -13.05 3.17 2.24
N ASP A 76 -13.25 2.40 1.17
CA ASP A 76 -14.55 1.77 0.88
C ASP A 76 -14.77 0.47 1.67
N GLY A 77 -13.75 0.05 2.44
CA GLY A 77 -13.73 -1.16 3.25
C GLY A 77 -13.27 -2.42 2.52
N SER A 78 -12.88 -2.31 1.25
CA SER A 78 -12.39 -3.45 0.45
C SER A 78 -11.23 -4.14 1.18
N PRO A 79 -11.23 -5.47 1.24
CA PRO A 79 -10.22 -6.24 1.98
C PRO A 79 -8.91 -6.41 1.19
N CYS A 80 -8.86 -5.80 0.00
CA CYS A 80 -7.75 -5.85 -0.92
C CYS A 80 -7.56 -4.50 -1.61
N GLU A 81 -6.31 -4.17 -1.86
CA GLU A 81 -5.86 -2.97 -2.53
C GLU A 81 -4.77 -3.37 -3.52
N VAL A 82 -4.74 -2.76 -4.70
CA VAL A 82 -3.66 -2.95 -5.68
C VAL A 82 -2.89 -1.66 -5.83
N SER A 83 -1.60 -1.72 -6.14
CA SER A 83 -0.82 -0.50 -6.36
C SER A 83 0.04 -0.58 -7.60
N TRP A 84 0.23 0.56 -8.26
CA TRP A 84 1.17 0.75 -9.36
C TRP A 84 2.34 1.62 -8.90
N ALA A 85 3.54 1.05 -8.88
CA ALA A 85 4.77 1.78 -8.57
C ALA A 85 5.51 2.19 -9.84
N SER A 86 5.68 3.48 -10.10
CA SER A 86 6.56 3.97 -11.16
C SER A 86 7.90 4.40 -10.57
N ARG A 87 8.97 3.71 -10.99
CA ARG A 87 10.34 4.05 -10.62
C ARG A 87 11.06 4.73 -11.77
N CYS A 88 11.67 5.88 -11.49
CA CYS A 88 12.68 6.47 -12.37
C CYS A 88 14.07 6.16 -11.80
N LEU A 89 14.68 5.07 -12.26
CA LEU A 89 16.07 4.77 -11.98
C LEU A 89 16.93 5.57 -12.97
N GLN A 90 17.72 6.51 -12.47
CA GLN A 90 18.61 7.43 -13.22
C GLN A 90 19.52 6.77 -14.28
N ARG A 91 19.58 5.44 -14.41
CA ARG A 91 20.52 4.73 -15.29
C ARG A 91 19.91 3.73 -16.28
N LEU A 92 18.63 3.41 -16.25
CA LEU A 92 18.09 2.39 -17.14
C LEU A 92 16.70 2.78 -17.68
N SER A 93 16.73 3.45 -18.83
CA SER A 93 15.62 3.73 -19.75
C SER A 93 14.57 4.76 -19.28
N SER A 94 14.12 5.59 -20.23
CA SER A 94 12.99 6.52 -20.15
C SER A 94 11.63 5.80 -20.02
N ARG A 95 11.59 4.67 -19.32
CA ARG A 95 10.47 3.72 -19.31
C ARG A 95 10.06 3.44 -17.86
N ALA A 96 8.75 3.46 -17.61
CA ALA A 96 8.21 3.08 -16.32
C ALA A 96 8.50 1.59 -16.07
N HIS A 97 9.25 1.28 -15.01
CA HIS A 97 9.17 -0.03 -14.38
C HIS A 97 8.02 0.03 -13.39
N SER A 98 6.97 -0.71 -13.71
CA SER A 98 5.74 -0.77 -12.95
C SER A 98 5.72 -2.04 -12.11
N GLU A 99 5.94 -1.91 -10.80
CA GLU A 99 5.74 -3.02 -9.86
C GLU A 99 4.31 -2.97 -9.34
N ASN A 100 3.61 -4.11 -9.44
CA ASN A 100 2.24 -4.26 -8.95
C ASN A 100 2.29 -4.85 -7.55
N HIS A 101 1.52 -4.28 -6.62
CA HIS A 101 1.33 -4.87 -5.29
C HIS A 101 -0.12 -5.26 -5.03
N ALA A 102 -0.34 -6.15 -4.07
CA ALA A 102 -1.65 -6.50 -3.53
C ALA A 102 -1.57 -6.69 -2.02
N SER A 103 -2.67 -6.52 -1.29
CA SER A 103 -2.76 -6.89 0.13
C SER A 103 -4.06 -7.61 0.51
N ILE A 104 -4.05 -8.44 1.56
CA ILE A 104 -5.22 -9.21 2.06
C ILE A 104 -5.21 -9.36 3.59
N SER A 105 -6.35 -9.72 4.20
CA SER A 105 -6.40 -9.95 5.66
C SER A 105 -7.50 -10.87 6.24
N SER A 106 -8.50 -11.35 5.47
CA SER A 106 -9.75 -11.86 6.09
C SER A 106 -10.12 -13.32 5.76
N ASP A 107 -10.62 -14.05 6.76
CA ASP A 107 -11.23 -15.39 6.61
C ASP A 107 -12.63 -15.25 5.98
N PRO A 108 -12.89 -15.86 4.81
CA PRO A 108 -14.20 -15.77 4.15
C PRO A 108 -15.35 -16.39 4.95
N ARG A 109 -15.07 -17.34 5.86
CA ARG A 109 -16.08 -18.09 6.60
C ARG A 109 -16.61 -17.30 7.80
N THR A 110 -15.74 -16.49 8.39
CA THR A 110 -15.99 -15.82 9.67
C THR A 110 -15.91 -14.30 9.60
N GLY A 111 -15.36 -13.75 8.51
CA GLY A 111 -15.06 -12.33 8.37
C GLY A 111 -13.91 -11.83 9.25
N LYS A 112 -13.35 -12.68 10.12
CA LYS A 112 -12.28 -12.30 11.05
C LYS A 112 -10.93 -12.18 10.34
N TYR A 113 -10.05 -11.35 10.88
CA TYR A 113 -8.69 -11.24 10.37
C TYR A 113 -7.87 -12.50 10.68
N LEU A 114 -7.27 -13.08 9.65
CA LEU A 114 -6.38 -14.24 9.77
C LEU A 114 -5.08 -13.84 10.48
N ARG A 115 -4.50 -14.78 11.23
CA ARG A 115 -3.15 -14.64 11.79
C ARG A 115 -2.14 -14.65 10.64
N GLY A 116 -1.76 -13.46 10.19
CA GLY A 116 -1.05 -13.36 8.92
C GLY A 116 0.33 -13.99 8.91
N SER A 117 0.98 -14.20 10.05
CA SER A 117 2.20 -15.00 10.14
C SER A 117 2.02 -16.46 9.74
N GLN A 118 0.92 -17.09 10.14
CA GLN A 118 0.61 -18.46 9.75
C GLN A 118 0.32 -18.56 8.26
N VAL A 119 -0.41 -17.57 7.73
CA VAL A 119 -0.66 -17.47 6.30
C VAL A 119 0.66 -17.30 5.55
N LEU A 120 1.55 -16.42 5.99
CA LEU A 120 2.89 -16.24 5.40
C LEU A 120 3.74 -17.52 5.45
N ASP A 121 3.74 -18.23 6.58
CA ASP A 121 4.46 -19.50 6.73
C ASP A 121 3.92 -20.55 5.75
N TRP A 122 2.60 -20.64 5.57
CA TRP A 122 2.00 -21.51 4.56
C TRP A 122 2.34 -21.07 3.13
N LEU A 123 2.23 -19.77 2.83
CA LEU A 123 2.56 -19.21 1.51
C LEU A 123 4.03 -19.43 1.11
N ALA A 124 4.92 -19.57 2.08
CA ALA A 124 6.33 -19.88 1.86
C ALA A 124 6.61 -21.38 1.57
N THR A 125 5.63 -22.27 1.80
CA THR A 125 5.75 -23.70 1.45
C THR A 125 5.61 -23.95 -0.05
N ALA A 126 6.01 -25.15 -0.52
CA ALA A 126 5.80 -25.54 -1.91
C ALA A 126 4.30 -25.52 -2.31
N ASP A 127 3.42 -25.95 -1.41
CA ASP A 127 1.98 -26.04 -1.66
C ASP A 127 1.29 -24.67 -1.66
N GLY A 128 1.64 -23.81 -0.70
CA GLY A 128 1.10 -22.46 -0.60
C GLY A 128 1.66 -21.55 -1.68
N GLY A 129 2.98 -21.60 -1.92
CA GLY A 129 3.69 -20.72 -2.84
C GLY A 129 3.61 -21.10 -4.31
N LEU A 130 3.31 -22.37 -4.63
CA LEU A 130 3.21 -22.91 -6.00
C LEU A 130 4.42 -22.57 -6.90
N GLY A 131 5.61 -22.47 -6.32
CA GLY A 131 6.84 -22.06 -7.03
C GLY A 131 6.85 -20.61 -7.52
N VAL A 132 5.88 -19.79 -7.11
CA VAL A 132 5.80 -18.35 -7.40
C VAL A 132 6.47 -17.55 -6.28
N ILE A 133 6.29 -17.99 -5.03
CA ILE A 133 6.95 -17.44 -3.86
C ILE A 133 8.26 -18.19 -3.64
N VAL A 134 9.36 -17.44 -3.57
CA VAL A 134 10.69 -17.99 -3.33
C VAL A 134 11.28 -17.27 -2.12
N VAL A 135 11.33 -17.99 -1.01
CA VAL A 135 11.97 -17.53 0.23
C VAL A 135 13.40 -18.08 0.34
N LYS A 136 14.21 -17.44 1.17
CA LYS A 136 15.59 -17.85 1.47
C LYS A 136 15.74 -18.03 2.98
N ASP A 137 16.73 -18.80 3.41
CA ASP A 137 16.97 -19.03 4.84
C ASP A 137 17.02 -17.73 5.65
N GLY A 138 16.33 -17.72 6.79
CA GLY A 138 16.23 -16.57 7.69
C GLY A 138 15.30 -15.46 7.21
N TRP A 139 14.47 -15.70 6.18
CA TRP A 139 13.49 -14.74 5.68
C TRP A 139 12.50 -14.24 6.74
N GLU A 140 12.15 -15.12 7.68
CA GLU A 140 11.14 -14.91 8.69
C GLU A 140 11.69 -14.30 9.99
N ASN A 141 13.01 -14.17 10.13
CA ASN A 141 13.64 -13.79 11.41
C ASN A 141 13.12 -12.46 11.93
N TRP A 142 13.07 -11.43 11.07
CA TRP A 142 12.58 -10.11 11.46
C TRP A 142 11.08 -10.13 11.75
N ARG A 143 10.30 -10.88 10.96
CA ARG A 143 8.87 -11.10 11.19
C ARG A 143 8.64 -11.70 12.59
N ARG A 144 9.41 -12.73 12.99
CA ARG A 144 9.30 -13.36 14.31
C ARG A 144 9.63 -12.40 15.46
N GLU A 145 10.62 -11.52 15.30
CA GLU A 145 10.91 -10.49 16.30
C GLU A 145 9.79 -9.43 16.40
N CYS A 146 9.20 -9.04 15.27
CA CYS A 146 7.99 -8.20 15.27
C CYS A 146 6.82 -8.88 15.99
N GLU A 147 6.57 -10.17 15.73
CA GLU A 147 5.51 -10.91 16.44
C GLU A 147 5.73 -10.96 17.95
N LYS A 148 6.96 -11.25 18.40
CA LYS A 148 7.30 -11.20 19.82
C LYS A 148 7.07 -9.79 20.39
N PHE A 149 7.39 -8.76 19.63
CA PHE A 149 7.22 -7.38 20.08
C PHE A 149 5.74 -6.99 20.22
N PHE A 150 4.92 -7.23 19.19
CA PHE A 150 3.52 -6.79 19.16
C PHE A 150 2.55 -7.77 19.84
N LEU A 151 2.87 -9.07 19.87
CA LEU A 151 1.92 -10.15 20.19
C LEU A 151 2.47 -11.15 21.24
N SER A 152 3.51 -10.80 22.01
CA SER A 152 4.13 -11.73 22.99
C SER A 152 3.21 -12.24 24.10
N GLN A 153 2.13 -11.53 24.39
CA GLN A 153 1.16 -11.89 25.45
C GLN A 153 -0.20 -12.31 24.87
N ASP A 154 -0.23 -12.68 23.60
CA ASP A 154 -1.44 -13.17 22.97
C ASP A 154 -1.61 -14.68 23.20
N ASP A 155 -2.54 -15.03 24.08
CA ASP A 155 -2.98 -16.40 24.34
C ASP A 155 -4.19 -16.81 23.45
N GLY A 156 -4.55 -15.97 22.47
CA GLY A 156 -5.70 -16.18 21.59
C GLY A 156 -5.58 -17.40 20.66
N PRO A 157 -6.69 -17.77 19.98
CA PRO A 157 -6.66 -18.80 18.96
C PRO A 157 -5.62 -18.44 17.89
N GLN A 158 -4.66 -19.33 17.67
CA GLN A 158 -3.52 -19.05 16.81
C GLN A 158 -3.90 -18.79 15.33
N GLU A 159 -5.12 -19.15 14.91
CA GLU A 159 -5.62 -18.94 13.54
C GLU A 159 -6.00 -17.48 13.22
N TYR A 160 -6.34 -16.68 14.25
CA TYR A 160 -6.86 -15.33 14.06
C TYR A 160 -5.94 -14.28 14.69
N ASN A 161 -6.00 -13.06 14.16
CA ASN A 161 -5.40 -11.94 14.87
C ASN A 161 -6.17 -11.66 16.16
N PRO A 162 -5.49 -11.18 17.19
CA PRO A 162 -6.17 -10.70 18.37
C PRO A 162 -7.19 -9.60 18.05
N PRO A 163 -8.26 -9.48 18.83
CA PRO A 163 -9.22 -8.40 18.69
C PRO A 163 -8.55 -7.03 18.58
N TRP A 164 -9.07 -6.17 17.71
CA TRP A 164 -8.62 -4.78 17.50
C TRP A 164 -7.23 -4.61 16.91
N THR A 165 -6.52 -5.70 16.62
CA THR A 165 -5.28 -5.66 15.86
C THR A 165 -5.56 -6.02 14.40
N ALA A 166 -4.79 -5.44 13.49
CA ALA A 166 -4.84 -5.78 12.08
C ALA A 166 -3.47 -6.28 11.61
N PHE A 167 -3.52 -7.23 10.68
CA PHE A 167 -2.35 -7.72 9.97
C PHE A 167 -2.65 -7.68 8.48
N PHE A 168 -1.73 -7.14 7.70
CA PHE A 168 -1.83 -7.18 6.24
C PHE A 168 -0.64 -7.94 5.66
N ILE A 169 -0.90 -8.69 4.59
CA ILE A 169 0.14 -9.33 3.80
C ILE A 169 0.30 -8.54 2.52
N GLY A 170 1.50 -8.01 2.25
CA GLY A 170 1.81 -7.38 0.98
C GLY A 170 2.43 -8.38 0.00
N PHE A 171 1.94 -8.40 -1.23
CA PHE A 171 2.53 -9.13 -2.34
C PHE A 171 3.23 -8.14 -3.26
N THR A 172 4.55 -8.25 -3.44
CA THR A 172 5.26 -7.53 -4.51
C THR A 172 5.47 -8.46 -5.69
N LEU A 173 4.79 -8.17 -6.79
CA LEU A 173 4.87 -8.95 -8.02
C LEU A 173 6.09 -8.47 -8.80
N VAL A 174 6.99 -9.39 -9.10
CA VAL A 174 8.19 -9.12 -9.88
C VAL A 174 7.88 -9.48 -11.34
N PRO A 175 8.32 -8.68 -12.34
CA PRO A 175 8.09 -8.96 -13.76
C PRO A 175 8.54 -10.36 -14.24
N SER A 176 9.41 -11.03 -13.48
CA SER A 176 9.83 -12.42 -13.72
C SER A 176 8.79 -13.47 -13.31
N GLY A 177 7.59 -13.07 -12.87
CA GLY A 177 6.56 -14.00 -12.40
C GLY A 177 6.84 -14.56 -11.00
N HIS A 178 7.61 -13.87 -10.17
CA HIS A 178 7.85 -14.22 -8.77
C HIS A 178 7.17 -13.22 -7.84
N ILE A 179 6.86 -13.66 -6.62
CA ILE A 179 6.24 -12.85 -5.58
C ILE A 179 7.19 -12.73 -4.41
N LYS A 180 7.37 -11.50 -3.91
CA LYS A 180 7.98 -11.23 -2.61
C LYS A 180 6.88 -10.88 -1.61
N LEU A 181 7.03 -11.33 -0.38
CA LEU A 181 6.05 -11.10 0.68
C LEU A 181 6.51 -9.96 1.60
N LYS A 182 5.53 -9.33 2.24
CA LYS A 182 5.69 -8.32 3.29
C LYS A 182 4.66 -8.57 4.39
N ALA A 183 5.04 -8.35 5.64
CA ALA A 183 4.13 -8.34 6.77
C ALA A 183 3.91 -6.92 7.25
N TYR A 184 2.67 -6.60 7.63
CA TYR A 184 2.31 -5.33 8.25
C TYR A 184 1.64 -5.59 9.60
N TYR A 185 2.12 -4.92 10.64
CA TYR A 185 1.64 -5.06 12.01
C TYR A 185 1.00 -3.75 12.46
N MET A 186 -0.31 -3.79 12.66
CA MET A 186 -1.09 -2.66 13.13
C MET A 186 -1.65 -2.99 14.52
N PRO A 187 -1.07 -2.44 15.60
CA PRO A 187 -1.57 -2.66 16.96
C PRO A 187 -2.88 -1.89 17.18
N THR A 188 -3.44 -1.97 18.38
CA THR A 188 -4.68 -1.28 18.72
C THR A 188 -4.44 0.21 18.95
N VAL A 189 -5.50 1.03 18.92
CA VAL A 189 -5.54 2.34 19.60
C VAL A 189 -5.69 2.11 21.11
N ARG A 190 -5.15 3.00 21.94
CA ARG A 190 -5.41 2.97 23.39
C ARG A 190 -6.85 3.37 23.67
N THR A 191 -7.54 2.63 24.52
CA THR A 191 -8.87 3.00 25.01
C THR A 191 -8.85 3.14 26.52
N GLU A 192 -9.61 4.12 27.01
CA GLU A 192 -9.84 4.31 28.45
C GLU A 192 -10.94 3.39 28.98
N ASP A 193 -11.68 2.70 28.09
CA ASP A 193 -12.74 1.78 28.48
C ASP A 193 -12.13 0.51 29.13
N PRO A 194 -12.30 0.32 30.45
CA PRO A 194 -11.74 -0.84 31.15
C PRO A 194 -12.41 -2.16 30.75
N ALA A 195 -13.57 -2.13 30.07
CA ALA A 195 -14.23 -3.31 29.54
C ALA A 195 -13.53 -3.87 28.28
N VAL A 196 -12.73 -3.06 27.59
CA VAL A 196 -12.01 -3.49 26.40
C VAL A 196 -10.64 -4.03 26.79
N GLN A 197 -10.50 -5.35 26.79
CA GLN A 197 -9.21 -5.99 26.98
C GLN A 197 -8.38 -5.89 25.70
N LEU A 198 -7.43 -4.95 25.69
CA LEU A 198 -6.48 -4.79 24.58
C LEU A 198 -5.34 -5.81 24.67
N VAL A 199 -4.80 -6.19 23.50
CA VAL A 199 -3.49 -6.84 23.44
C VAL A 199 -2.44 -5.91 24.03
N LYS A 200 -1.59 -6.44 24.90
CA LYS A 200 -0.45 -5.67 25.38
C LYS A 200 0.59 -5.54 24.28
N SER A 201 0.62 -4.37 23.66
CA SER A 201 1.68 -3.94 22.76
C SER A 201 2.53 -2.87 23.45
N PRO A 202 3.86 -2.85 23.26
CA PRO A 202 4.71 -1.77 23.79
C PRO A 202 4.41 -0.39 23.19
N ILE A 203 3.78 -0.35 22.02
CA ILE A 203 3.37 0.88 21.32
C ILE A 203 2.02 0.67 20.64
N HIS A 204 1.17 1.70 20.66
CA HIS A 204 -0.17 1.70 20.11
C HIS A 204 -0.31 2.76 19.03
N ILE A 205 -1.35 2.63 18.20
CA ILE A 205 -1.71 3.69 17.25
C ILE A 205 -1.95 4.98 18.05
N LEU A 206 -1.50 6.10 17.50
CA LEU A 206 -1.54 7.46 18.08
C LEU A 206 -0.46 7.77 19.13
N ASP A 207 0.30 6.77 19.57
CA ASP A 207 1.40 7.04 20.50
C ASP A 207 2.44 7.96 19.82
N LYS A 208 2.85 9.02 20.54
CA LYS A 208 3.90 9.94 20.10
C LYS A 208 5.29 9.54 20.63
N ASP A 209 5.35 8.61 21.57
CA ASP A 209 6.61 8.05 22.07
C ASP A 209 6.99 6.81 21.25
N PHE A 210 7.98 6.97 20.39
CA PHE A 210 8.51 5.90 19.54
C PHE A 210 9.69 5.16 20.20
N SER A 211 10.11 5.54 21.41
CA SER A 211 11.24 4.91 22.10
C SER A 211 11.13 3.39 22.28
N PRO A 212 9.93 2.76 22.44
CA PRO A 212 9.83 1.31 22.50
C PRO A 212 10.37 0.61 21.23
N LEU A 213 10.33 1.27 20.07
CA LEU A 213 10.80 0.70 18.81
C LEU A 213 12.32 0.57 18.76
N VAL A 214 13.09 1.32 19.55
CA VAL A 214 14.56 1.21 19.58
C VAL A 214 14.99 -0.20 20.02
N LYS A 215 14.28 -0.78 21.00
CA LYS A 215 14.53 -2.14 21.46
C LYS A 215 14.25 -3.16 20.34
N LEU A 216 13.14 -2.98 19.61
CA LEU A 216 12.83 -3.82 18.45
C LEU A 216 13.92 -3.70 17.38
N MET A 217 14.33 -2.47 17.03
CA MET A 217 15.39 -2.23 16.05
C MET A 217 16.69 -2.93 16.39
N GLY A 218 17.11 -2.87 17.67
CA GLY A 218 18.30 -3.59 18.14
C GLY A 218 18.17 -5.11 18.03
N ALA A 219 16.98 -5.67 18.26
CA ALA A 219 16.69 -7.09 18.09
C ALA A 219 16.66 -7.52 16.60
N LEU A 220 16.19 -6.65 15.71
CA LEU A 220 16.19 -6.88 14.26
C LEU A 220 17.61 -6.88 13.69
N HIS A 221 18.36 -5.79 13.95
CA HIS A 221 19.78 -5.67 13.60
C HIS A 221 20.43 -4.44 14.28
N PRO A 222 21.64 -4.55 14.87
CA PRO A 222 22.28 -3.45 15.58
C PRO A 222 22.45 -2.15 14.77
N SER A 223 22.71 -2.25 13.46
CA SER A 223 22.89 -1.08 12.59
C SER A 223 21.62 -0.22 12.38
N LEU A 224 20.46 -0.68 12.86
CA LEU A 224 19.21 0.09 12.76
C LEU A 224 19.04 1.07 13.93
N VAL A 225 19.79 0.88 15.03
CA VAL A 225 19.65 1.69 16.24
C VAL A 225 20.02 3.15 15.98
N ASP A 226 21.13 3.42 15.30
CA ASP A 226 21.55 4.80 14.98
C ASP A 226 20.55 5.50 14.05
N GLN A 227 19.98 4.76 13.10
CA GLN A 227 18.92 5.27 12.22
C GLN A 227 17.65 5.59 13.04
N ALA A 228 17.30 4.76 14.02
CA ALA A 228 16.16 5.01 14.90
C ALA A 228 16.39 6.23 15.79
N GLN A 229 17.60 6.39 16.30
CA GLN A 229 17.98 7.55 17.11
C GLN A 229 17.87 8.86 16.31
N MET A 230 18.32 8.88 15.06
CA MET A 230 18.14 10.05 14.17
C MET A 230 16.66 10.42 13.97
N MET A 231 15.78 9.41 13.81
CA MET A 231 14.34 9.64 13.71
C MET A 231 13.77 10.24 15.01
N LEU A 232 14.13 9.69 16.17
CA LEU A 232 13.66 10.16 17.47
C LEU A 232 14.11 11.59 17.76
N GLU A 233 15.38 11.91 17.51
CA GLU A 233 15.92 13.27 17.66
C GLU A 233 15.20 14.28 16.77
N TYR A 234 14.77 13.85 15.57
CA TYR A 234 13.91 14.68 14.73
C TYR A 234 12.54 14.88 15.39
N PHE A 235 11.85 13.81 15.78
CA PHE A 235 10.52 13.89 16.39
C PHE A 235 10.50 14.75 17.66
N ASP A 236 11.52 14.62 18.51
CA ASP A 236 11.66 15.44 19.73
C ASP A 236 11.86 16.92 19.42
N SER A 237 12.51 17.24 18.29
CA SER A 237 12.71 18.61 17.82
C SER A 237 11.47 19.25 17.18
N VAL A 238 10.41 18.47 16.91
CA VAL A 238 9.16 18.97 16.36
C VAL A 238 8.24 19.46 17.49
N GLU A 239 7.58 20.60 17.25
CA GLU A 239 6.56 21.16 18.16
C GLU A 239 5.51 20.10 18.51
N GLU A 240 5.12 20.01 19.78
CA GLU A 240 4.22 18.97 20.31
C GLU A 240 2.97 18.74 19.45
N ARG A 241 2.31 19.80 18.98
CA ARG A 241 1.10 19.68 18.16
C ARG A 241 1.37 19.04 16.79
N LEU A 242 2.57 19.23 16.23
CA LEU A 242 3.00 18.75 14.92
C LEU A 242 3.70 17.38 14.99
N ARG A 243 3.93 16.85 16.20
CA ARG A 243 4.65 15.59 16.38
C ARG A 243 3.94 14.45 15.67
N PRO A 244 4.69 13.65 14.90
CA PRO A 244 4.20 12.40 14.34
C PRO A 244 3.62 11.48 15.41
N ALA A 245 2.56 10.76 15.03
CA ALA A 245 1.96 9.74 15.88
C ALA A 245 2.05 8.38 15.19
N PHE A 246 2.36 7.34 15.96
CA PHE A 246 2.56 5.99 15.45
C PHE A 246 1.30 5.45 14.77
N HIS A 247 1.48 4.65 13.73
CA HIS A 247 0.38 4.03 12.99
C HIS A 247 0.58 2.52 12.84
N PHE A 248 1.60 2.06 12.12
CA PHE A 248 1.91 0.62 12.04
C PHE A 248 3.36 0.40 11.62
N VAL A 249 3.80 -0.85 11.52
CA VAL A 249 5.10 -1.19 10.91
C VAL A 249 4.95 -2.16 9.76
N GLY A 250 5.86 -2.08 8.79
CA GLY A 250 5.97 -3.02 7.69
C GLY A 250 7.36 -3.66 7.65
N VAL A 251 7.43 -4.95 7.34
CA VAL A 251 8.69 -5.69 7.22
C VAL A 251 8.68 -6.54 5.95
N ASP A 252 9.82 -6.64 5.29
CA ASP A 252 9.99 -7.55 4.14
C ASP A 252 10.19 -8.99 4.64
N GLU A 253 9.70 -9.96 3.88
CA GLU A 253 10.01 -11.38 4.12
C GLU A 253 11.29 -11.75 3.36
N ALA A 254 12.44 -11.39 3.93
CA ALA A 254 13.75 -11.51 3.32
C ALA A 254 14.86 -11.73 4.37
N PRO A 255 16.01 -12.34 4.00
CA PRO A 255 17.17 -12.41 4.88
C PRO A 255 17.62 -11.04 5.35
N ALA A 256 18.20 -10.96 6.55
CA ALA A 256 18.50 -9.71 7.25
C ALA A 256 19.24 -8.68 6.39
N GLU A 257 20.21 -9.09 5.58
CA GLU A 257 21.04 -8.20 4.75
C GLU A 257 20.25 -7.53 3.61
N LYS A 258 19.07 -8.06 3.28
CA LYS A 258 18.16 -7.51 2.25
C LYS A 258 16.83 -7.07 2.84
N ASN A 259 16.62 -7.29 4.13
CA ASN A 259 15.38 -6.94 4.80
C ASN A 259 15.33 -5.43 5.03
N ARG A 260 14.09 -4.92 5.06
CA ARG A 260 13.80 -3.51 5.27
C ARG A 260 12.66 -3.42 6.25
N PHE A 261 12.86 -2.61 7.27
CA PHE A 261 11.85 -2.33 8.28
C PHE A 261 11.31 -0.93 8.02
N LYS A 262 10.01 -0.76 8.14
CA LYS A 262 9.33 0.51 7.87
C LYS A 262 8.49 0.89 9.06
N ILE A 263 8.72 2.07 9.60
CA ILE A 263 7.84 2.66 10.61
C ILE A 263 6.87 3.58 9.87
N TYR A 264 5.58 3.25 9.94
CA TYR A 264 4.51 4.10 9.45
C TYR A 264 3.98 4.99 10.58
N PHE A 265 3.83 6.27 10.27
CA PHE A 265 3.31 7.26 11.21
C PHE A 265 2.40 8.25 10.47
N GLN A 266 1.61 8.97 11.25
CA GLN A 266 0.66 9.95 10.75
C GLN A 266 0.98 11.35 11.23
N THR A 267 0.69 12.32 10.38
CA THR A 267 0.61 13.74 10.72
C THR A 267 -0.84 14.19 10.53
N ARG A 268 -1.46 14.75 11.57
CA ARG A 268 -2.89 15.15 11.57
C ARG A 268 -3.11 16.66 11.44
N VAL A 269 -2.07 17.45 11.66
CA VAL A 269 -2.08 18.91 11.55
C VAL A 269 -0.75 19.37 10.99
N GLY A 270 -0.72 20.53 10.33
CA GLY A 270 0.46 20.99 9.59
C GLY A 270 0.69 20.06 8.41
N LEU A 271 -0.24 20.14 7.45
CA LEU A 271 -0.24 19.34 6.23
C LEU A 271 0.26 20.15 5.01
N SER A 272 0.63 21.42 5.20
CA SER A 272 1.19 22.27 4.17
C SER A 272 2.44 21.65 3.53
N PHE A 273 2.79 22.11 2.33
CA PHE A 273 4.01 21.65 1.68
C PHE A 273 5.28 21.91 2.51
N ASN A 274 5.30 22.97 3.34
CA ASN A 274 6.41 23.24 4.23
C ASN A 274 6.59 22.13 5.28
N ASP A 275 5.48 21.65 5.82
CA ASP A 275 5.46 20.53 6.78
C ASP A 275 5.83 19.21 6.08
N VAL A 276 5.34 19.01 4.85
CA VAL A 276 5.74 17.87 4.02
C VAL A 276 7.25 17.87 3.80
N ARG A 277 7.83 18.98 3.34
CA ARG A 277 9.27 19.13 3.13
C ARG A 277 10.07 18.92 4.43
N ARG A 278 9.57 19.44 5.56
CA ARG A 278 10.22 19.23 6.86
C ARG A 278 10.26 17.74 7.23
N ASN A 279 9.13 17.03 7.14
CA ASN A 279 9.07 15.60 7.44
C ASN A 279 9.85 14.75 6.42
N PHE A 280 9.86 15.14 5.15
CA PHE A 280 10.59 14.43 4.10
C PHE A 280 12.12 14.60 4.21
N THR A 281 12.59 15.66 4.88
CA THR A 281 14.04 15.91 5.09
C THR A 281 14.48 15.72 6.55
N LEU A 282 13.58 15.28 7.43
CA LEU A 282 13.80 15.21 8.89
C LEU A 282 14.31 16.55 9.45
N GLY A 283 13.69 17.65 9.00
CA GLY A 283 14.09 19.01 9.36
C GLY A 283 15.45 19.41 8.79
N GLY A 284 15.82 18.91 7.61
CA GLY A 284 17.12 19.16 6.98
C GLY A 284 18.26 18.23 7.42
N ARG A 285 18.00 17.26 8.29
CA ARG A 285 19.00 16.22 8.67
C ARG A 285 19.34 15.31 7.50
N LEU A 286 18.39 15.11 6.57
CA LEU A 286 18.65 14.51 5.29
C LEU A 286 18.88 15.61 4.25
N ASP A 287 20.12 15.72 3.75
CA ASP A 287 20.51 16.75 2.80
C ASP A 287 21.50 16.24 1.75
N THR A 288 21.06 15.24 0.98
CA THR A 288 21.84 14.79 -0.19
C THR A 288 21.39 15.52 -1.45
N SER A 289 22.29 15.69 -2.42
CA SER A 289 21.96 16.34 -3.69
C SER A 289 20.83 15.63 -4.45
N ASP A 290 20.73 14.30 -4.34
CA ASP A 290 19.62 13.54 -4.93
C ASP A 290 18.32 13.70 -4.16
N LEU A 291 18.36 13.84 -2.82
CA LEU A 291 17.17 14.19 -2.05
C LEU A 291 16.64 15.57 -2.43
N GLN A 292 17.50 16.59 -2.57
CA GLN A 292 17.07 17.94 -2.97
C GLN A 292 16.39 17.94 -4.35
N LYS A 293 16.93 17.20 -5.32
CA LYS A 293 16.26 17.00 -6.62
C LYS A 293 14.89 16.34 -6.47
N ASN A 294 14.76 15.37 -5.56
CA ASN A 294 13.50 14.71 -5.32
C ASN A 294 12.50 15.58 -4.56
N VAL A 295 12.94 16.45 -3.66
CA VAL A 295 12.08 17.46 -3.01
C VAL A 295 11.50 18.39 -4.06
N ALA A 296 12.29 18.85 -5.04
CA ALA A 296 11.77 19.66 -6.14
C ALA A 296 10.74 18.91 -7.01
N ARG A 297 10.92 17.60 -7.21
CA ARG A 297 9.91 16.76 -7.90
C ARG A 297 8.67 16.54 -7.06
N LEU A 298 8.83 16.35 -5.75
CA LEU A 298 7.72 16.26 -4.80
C LEU A 298 6.90 17.55 -4.80
N GLU A 299 7.55 18.71 -4.85
CA GLU A 299 6.89 20.01 -4.97
C GLU A 299 6.09 20.15 -6.27
N MET A 300 6.66 19.70 -7.38
CA MET A 300 5.96 19.67 -8.66
C MET A 300 4.71 18.78 -8.60
N LEU A 301 4.83 17.56 -8.08
CA LEU A 301 3.67 16.67 -7.94
C LEU A 301 2.62 17.25 -6.98
N TRP A 302 3.05 17.87 -5.87
CA TRP A 302 2.18 18.56 -4.94
C TRP A 302 1.32 19.61 -5.64
N ASN A 303 1.96 20.49 -6.43
CA ASN A 303 1.26 21.56 -7.13
C ASN A 303 0.28 21.07 -8.20
N LEU A 304 0.49 19.86 -8.74
CA LEU A 304 -0.43 19.23 -9.69
C LEU A 304 -1.64 18.61 -8.99
N ILE A 305 -1.45 17.96 -7.83
CA ILE A 305 -2.54 17.31 -7.10
C ILE A 305 -3.35 18.30 -6.25
N PHE A 306 -2.71 19.32 -5.69
CA PHE A 306 -3.33 20.31 -4.79
C PHE A 306 -3.30 21.72 -5.41
N PRO A 307 -3.95 21.95 -6.56
CA PRO A 307 -3.87 23.25 -7.24
C PRO A 307 -4.50 24.40 -6.45
N SER A 308 -5.41 24.11 -5.52
CA SER A 308 -6.02 25.11 -4.63
C SER A 308 -5.09 25.57 -3.49
N THR A 309 -4.09 24.77 -3.16
CA THR A 309 -3.16 24.99 -2.05
C THR A 309 -1.72 24.72 -2.52
N PRO A 310 -1.23 25.53 -3.48
CA PRO A 310 0.11 25.33 -4.04
C PRO A 310 1.17 25.42 -2.95
N SER A 311 2.35 24.86 -3.20
CA SER A 311 3.46 24.76 -2.26
C SER A 311 3.88 26.11 -1.65
N SER A 312 3.71 27.19 -2.41
CA SER A 312 4.01 28.57 -2.02
C SER A 312 2.98 29.20 -1.07
N SER A 313 1.79 28.60 -0.92
CA SER A 313 0.70 29.17 -0.10
C SER A 313 0.98 29.07 1.40
N GLY A 314 1.73 28.06 1.83
CA GLY A 314 1.91 27.73 3.25
C GLY A 314 0.62 27.23 3.93
N LEU A 315 -0.42 26.90 3.16
CA LEU A 315 -1.70 26.40 3.65
C LEU A 315 -1.76 24.88 3.58
N ASP A 316 -2.56 24.30 4.45
CA ASP A 316 -2.93 22.89 4.42
C ASP A 316 -3.92 22.64 3.27
N PRO A 317 -3.88 21.47 2.60
CA PRO A 317 -4.83 21.14 1.55
C PRO A 317 -6.26 21.05 2.07
N GLU A 318 -7.19 21.63 1.31
CA GLU A 318 -8.60 21.65 1.64
C GLU A 318 -9.33 20.46 1.01
N PRO A 319 -10.23 19.79 1.75
CA PRO A 319 -11.11 18.78 1.16
C PRO A 319 -11.97 19.40 0.05
N LEU A 320 -12.08 18.71 -1.09
CA LEU A 320 -12.81 19.22 -2.27
C LEU A 320 -14.16 18.54 -2.49
N THR A 321 -14.51 17.54 -1.69
CA THR A 321 -15.79 16.84 -1.82
C THR A 321 -16.43 16.63 -0.45
N ASP A 322 -17.76 16.77 -0.38
CA ASP A 322 -18.56 16.44 0.80
C ASP A 322 -18.89 14.94 0.89
N HIS A 323 -18.35 14.11 -0.02
CA HIS A 323 -18.62 12.66 -0.06
C HIS A 323 -18.34 11.97 1.28
N ASP A 324 -17.41 12.52 2.07
CA ASP A 324 -17.01 11.95 3.35
C ASP A 324 -17.83 12.48 4.52
N VAL A 325 -18.58 13.58 4.35
CA VAL A 325 -19.46 14.14 5.41
C VAL A 325 -20.70 13.27 5.62
N VAL A 326 -21.15 12.55 4.58
CA VAL A 326 -22.48 11.90 4.57
C VAL A 326 -22.42 10.37 4.57
N GLN A 327 -21.34 9.74 4.08
CA GLN A 327 -21.39 8.33 3.68
C GLN A 327 -20.45 7.35 4.40
N TYR A 328 -19.50 7.79 5.23
CA TYR A 328 -18.57 6.86 5.88
C TYR A 328 -18.60 6.91 7.41
N SER A 329 -18.90 5.74 7.99
CA SER A 329 -18.75 5.40 9.41
C SER A 329 -17.30 5.12 9.82
N GLN A 330 -16.32 5.43 8.96
CA GLN A 330 -14.90 5.09 9.13
C GLN A 330 -13.99 6.28 9.43
N ASP A 331 -14.54 7.48 9.72
CA ASP A 331 -13.77 8.46 10.50
C ASP A 331 -13.56 7.89 11.91
N SER A 332 -12.57 7.02 11.97
CA SER A 332 -12.19 6.24 13.13
C SER A 332 -10.98 6.90 13.75
N VAL A 333 -10.83 6.73 15.06
CA VAL A 333 -9.68 7.29 15.75
C VAL A 333 -8.38 6.68 15.19
N GLU A 334 -8.46 5.44 14.70
CA GLU A 334 -7.39 4.68 14.03
C GLU A 334 -6.95 5.30 12.70
N HIS A 335 -7.90 5.70 11.86
CA HIS A 335 -7.67 6.06 10.45
C HIS A 335 -8.59 7.21 9.99
N PRO A 336 -8.36 8.45 10.46
CA PRO A 336 -9.25 9.57 10.16
C PRO A 336 -9.23 9.97 8.69
N VAL A 337 -10.14 10.81 8.24
CA VAL A 337 -10.15 11.27 6.83
C VAL A 337 -9.09 12.36 6.54
N ASN A 338 -8.67 13.11 7.56
CA ASN A 338 -7.79 14.28 7.40
C ASN A 338 -6.38 14.06 7.97
N PHE A 339 -5.58 13.21 7.32
CA PHE A 339 -4.18 13.00 7.71
C PHE A 339 -3.32 12.50 6.55
N PHE A 340 -2.01 12.68 6.69
CA PHE A 340 -1.02 12.03 5.82
C PHE A 340 -0.35 10.87 6.55
N ILE A 341 -0.15 9.79 5.81
CA ILE A 341 0.70 8.68 6.24
C ILE A 341 2.11 8.93 5.71
N TRP A 342 3.08 8.55 6.52
CA TRP A 342 4.49 8.56 6.19
C TRP A 342 5.06 7.20 6.49
N TYR A 343 6.17 6.88 5.86
CA TYR A 343 7.11 5.96 6.50
C TYR A 343 8.54 6.47 6.39
N TYR A 344 9.35 6.00 7.35
CA TYR A 344 10.80 5.91 7.18
C TYR A 344 11.20 4.44 7.02
N GLU A 345 11.96 4.17 5.95
CA GLU A 345 12.49 2.85 5.64
C GLU A 345 13.93 2.75 6.19
N PHE A 346 14.12 1.71 6.99
CA PHE A 346 15.34 1.32 7.67
C PHE A 346 15.91 0.10 6.97
N ALA A 347 17.20 0.11 6.70
CA ALA A 347 17.88 -1.01 6.06
C ALA A 347 19.26 -1.23 6.70
N VAL A 348 19.69 -2.49 6.71
CA VAL A 348 20.97 -2.90 7.27
C VAL A 348 22.11 -2.16 6.56
N ASN A 349 22.98 -1.53 7.35
CA ASN A 349 24.13 -0.75 6.88
C ASN A 349 23.78 0.35 5.87
N SER A 350 22.52 0.80 5.83
CA SER A 350 22.12 1.95 5.03
C SER A 350 22.70 3.22 5.64
N PRO A 351 23.29 4.12 4.82
CA PRO A 351 23.86 5.37 5.32
C PRO A 351 22.78 6.38 5.76
N SER A 352 21.51 6.15 5.43
CA SER A 352 20.42 7.09 5.68
C SER A 352 19.07 6.40 5.70
N LEU A 353 18.12 7.02 6.42
CA LEU A 353 16.70 6.72 6.30
C LEU A 353 16.17 7.09 4.91
N VAL A 354 15.14 6.37 4.48
CA VAL A 354 14.47 6.60 3.20
C VAL A 354 13.02 7.01 3.45
N PRO A 355 12.66 8.29 3.25
CA PRO A 355 11.32 8.80 3.50
C PRO A 355 10.36 8.53 2.34
N LYS A 356 9.10 8.26 2.67
CA LYS A 356 7.96 8.28 1.75
C LYS A 356 6.74 8.91 2.42
N VAL A 357 5.99 9.69 1.64
CA VAL A 357 4.72 10.30 2.04
C VAL A 357 3.57 9.71 1.24
N TYR A 358 2.39 9.63 1.84
CA TYR A 358 1.14 9.07 1.32
C TYR A 358 0.00 10.07 1.53
N TRP A 359 -0.72 10.40 0.45
CA TRP A 359 -1.80 11.39 0.47
C TRP A 359 -3.09 10.70 0.06
N GLN A 360 -4.14 10.90 0.83
CA GLN A 360 -5.48 10.40 0.52
C GLN A 360 -6.11 11.28 -0.55
N THR A 361 -5.81 11.00 -1.81
CA THR A 361 -6.28 11.83 -2.93
C THR A 361 -7.79 11.88 -3.03
N ARG A 362 -8.50 10.91 -2.45
CA ARG A 362 -9.96 10.90 -2.42
C ARG A 362 -10.56 12.15 -1.79
N HIS A 363 -9.97 12.66 -0.71
CA HIS A 363 -10.51 13.79 0.04
C HIS A 363 -10.20 15.13 -0.63
N TYR A 364 -9.07 15.21 -1.33
CA TYR A 364 -8.52 16.46 -1.83
C TYR A 364 -8.67 16.63 -3.35
N CYS A 365 -9.35 15.71 -4.03
CA CYS A 365 -9.57 15.78 -5.47
C CYS A 365 -11.05 15.57 -5.80
N LEU A 366 -11.53 16.29 -6.82
CA LEU A 366 -12.95 16.25 -7.23
C LEU A 366 -13.38 14.89 -7.77
N ASN A 367 -12.49 14.18 -8.47
CA ASN A 367 -12.72 12.84 -9.01
C ASN A 367 -11.40 12.16 -9.41
N ASP A 368 -11.47 10.86 -9.70
CA ASP A 368 -10.30 10.07 -10.11
C ASP A 368 -9.66 10.57 -11.42
N LEU A 369 -10.45 11.10 -12.37
CA LEU A 369 -9.90 11.67 -13.60
C LEU A 369 -8.93 12.83 -13.32
N LYS A 370 -9.24 13.70 -12.36
CA LYS A 370 -8.35 14.81 -11.98
C LYS A 370 -7.04 14.30 -11.38
N ILE A 371 -7.08 13.22 -10.61
CA ILE A 371 -5.89 12.58 -10.04
C ILE A 371 -5.02 12.02 -11.17
N PHE A 372 -5.61 11.29 -12.12
CA PHE A 372 -4.86 10.74 -13.25
C PHE A 372 -4.33 11.80 -14.23
N GLN A 373 -5.03 12.94 -14.39
CA GLN A 373 -4.53 14.11 -15.12
C GLN A 373 -3.26 14.67 -14.45
N ALA A 374 -3.29 14.90 -13.13
CA ALA A 374 -2.13 15.36 -12.38
C ALA A 374 -0.94 14.38 -12.49
N MET A 375 -1.21 13.06 -12.45
CA MET A 375 -0.19 12.04 -12.65
C MET A 375 0.39 12.04 -14.07
N GLN A 376 -0.45 12.20 -15.09
CA GLN A 376 -0.04 12.30 -16.49
C GLN A 376 0.87 13.53 -16.68
N ASP A 377 0.45 14.70 -16.18
CA ASP A 377 1.22 15.94 -16.28
C ASP A 377 2.58 15.83 -15.57
N PHE A 378 2.62 15.16 -14.41
CA PHE A 378 3.86 14.87 -13.71
C PHE A 378 4.79 13.97 -14.53
N TYR A 379 4.25 12.91 -15.15
CA TYR A 379 5.02 11.99 -15.97
C TYR A 379 5.53 12.61 -17.26
N ASP A 380 4.74 13.49 -17.88
CA ASP A 380 5.11 14.19 -19.12
C ASP A 380 6.11 15.32 -18.88
N HIS A 381 6.33 15.74 -17.63
CA HIS A 381 7.30 16.78 -17.32
C HIS A 381 8.72 16.37 -17.79
N PRO A 382 9.49 17.24 -18.50
CA PRO A 382 10.77 16.86 -19.12
C PRO A 382 11.84 16.31 -18.17
N THR A 383 11.77 16.64 -16.87
CA THR A 383 12.70 16.16 -15.84
C THR A 383 12.29 14.82 -15.19
N VAL A 384 11.10 14.33 -15.55
CA VAL A 384 10.51 13.04 -15.15
C VAL A 384 10.50 12.10 -16.36
N ASN A 385 9.83 12.52 -17.44
CA ASN A 385 9.88 11.93 -18.77
C ASN A 385 9.53 10.43 -18.81
N VAL A 386 8.34 10.09 -18.32
CA VAL A 386 7.80 8.72 -18.25
C VAL A 386 6.69 8.56 -19.29
N HIS A 387 6.95 7.84 -20.38
CA HIS A 387 6.03 7.72 -21.53
C HIS A 387 5.22 6.42 -21.57
N GLY A 388 5.10 5.75 -20.42
CA GLY A 388 4.46 4.46 -20.32
C GLY A 388 5.34 3.27 -20.76
N PRO A 389 4.76 2.06 -20.74
CA PRO A 389 5.44 0.77 -20.92
C PRO A 389 5.39 0.28 -22.38
N LEU A 390 6.49 -0.25 -22.91
CA LEU A 390 6.74 -0.55 -24.36
C LEU A 390 5.59 -1.18 -25.18
N ASP A 391 4.83 -2.06 -24.55
CA ASP A 391 3.79 -2.86 -25.20
C ASP A 391 2.39 -2.55 -24.63
N GLY A 392 2.27 -1.45 -23.87
CA GLY A 392 1.02 -0.92 -23.32
C GLY A 392 0.56 0.36 -24.02
N GLU A 393 -0.35 1.09 -23.41
CA GLU A 393 -0.76 2.41 -23.89
C GLU A 393 0.41 3.39 -23.84
N HIS A 394 0.55 4.17 -24.91
CA HIS A 394 1.60 5.16 -25.08
C HIS A 394 1.03 6.51 -25.54
N GLY A 395 1.87 7.54 -25.43
CA GLY A 395 1.55 8.88 -25.90
C GLY A 395 0.62 9.64 -24.95
N PRO A 396 0.12 10.81 -25.38
CA PRO A 396 -0.66 11.69 -24.53
C PRO A 396 -1.86 10.99 -23.89
N GLY A 397 -2.02 11.11 -22.57
CA GLY A 397 -3.15 10.55 -21.82
C GLY A 397 -3.10 9.04 -21.58
N TRP A 398 -1.95 8.39 -21.74
CA TRP A 398 -1.81 6.94 -21.53
C TRP A 398 -2.20 6.50 -20.11
N VAL A 399 -1.89 7.30 -19.08
CA VAL A 399 -2.23 6.98 -17.68
C VAL A 399 -3.75 6.84 -17.52
N ILE A 400 -4.50 7.79 -18.09
CA ILE A 400 -5.95 7.85 -17.98
C ILE A 400 -6.59 6.65 -18.69
N ARG A 401 -6.17 6.36 -19.93
CA ARG A 401 -6.70 5.22 -20.69
C ARG A 401 -6.44 3.88 -20.01
N GLU A 402 -5.27 3.71 -19.39
CA GLU A 402 -4.96 2.49 -18.65
C GLU A 402 -5.80 2.35 -17.39
N ALA A 403 -6.06 3.45 -16.68
CA ALA A 403 -6.98 3.46 -15.55
C ALA A 403 -8.41 3.13 -15.97
N GLU A 404 -8.93 3.74 -17.04
CA GLU A 404 -10.28 3.44 -17.58
C GLU A 404 -10.42 1.98 -18.02
N LYS A 405 -9.35 1.39 -18.56
CA LYS A 405 -9.31 -0.02 -18.97
C LYS A 405 -9.27 -0.99 -17.79
N ALA A 406 -8.58 -0.63 -16.72
CA ALA A 406 -8.47 -1.45 -15.52
C ALA A 406 -9.74 -1.37 -14.65
N PHE A 407 -10.25 -0.16 -14.41
CA PHE A 407 -11.37 0.11 -13.50
C PHE A 407 -12.63 0.46 -14.27
N THR A 408 -13.26 -0.56 -14.86
CA THR A 408 -14.41 -0.40 -15.78
C THR A 408 -15.75 -0.24 -15.09
N HIS A 409 -15.73 -0.12 -13.77
CA HIS A 409 -16.87 -0.36 -12.92
C HIS A 409 -17.70 0.92 -12.68
N ARG A 410 -17.11 2.07 -13.01
CA ARG A 410 -17.75 3.38 -13.15
C ARG A 410 -16.86 4.32 -13.96
N SER A 411 -17.36 5.51 -14.30
CA SER A 411 -16.52 6.55 -14.93
C SER A 411 -15.52 7.15 -13.95
N LEU A 412 -14.32 7.49 -14.42
CA LEU A 412 -13.33 8.27 -13.65
C LEU A 412 -13.79 9.70 -13.35
N THR A 413 -14.78 10.22 -14.08
CA THR A 413 -15.35 11.57 -13.86
C THR A 413 -16.39 11.63 -12.74
N GLU A 414 -16.90 10.48 -12.31
CA GLU A 414 -18.08 10.41 -11.45
C GLU A 414 -17.82 10.91 -10.03
N LYS A 415 -16.80 10.36 -9.38
CA LYS A 415 -16.40 10.64 -8.00
C LYS A 415 -14.96 10.20 -7.77
N PRO A 416 -14.30 10.61 -6.67
CA PRO A 416 -13.04 10.03 -6.30
C PRO A 416 -13.26 8.70 -5.54
N GLY A 417 -12.23 7.86 -5.48
CA GLY A 417 -12.25 6.67 -4.62
C GLY A 417 -11.59 5.43 -5.21
N ILE A 418 -11.38 5.39 -6.55
CA ILE A 418 -10.54 4.36 -7.15
C ILE A 418 -9.12 4.59 -6.65
N THR A 419 -8.61 5.82 -6.68
CA THR A 419 -7.28 6.13 -6.15
C THR A 419 -7.35 6.41 -4.65
N THR A 420 -6.97 5.42 -3.85
CA THR A 420 -6.95 5.52 -2.38
C THR A 420 -5.78 6.40 -1.94
N TRP A 421 -4.59 6.15 -2.49
CA TRP A 421 -3.39 6.90 -2.15
C TRP A 421 -2.56 7.27 -3.38
N VAL A 422 -2.01 8.49 -3.37
CA VAL A 422 -0.80 8.80 -4.15
C VAL A 422 0.36 8.97 -3.20
N THR A 423 1.50 8.40 -3.56
CA THR A 423 2.68 8.40 -2.71
C THR A 423 3.91 8.86 -3.47
N PHE A 424 4.83 9.48 -2.74
CA PHE A 424 6.12 9.88 -3.27
C PHE A 424 7.20 9.54 -2.26
N GLY A 425 8.20 8.78 -2.68
CA GLY A 425 9.32 8.36 -1.84
C GLY A 425 10.66 8.69 -2.46
N HIS A 426 11.60 9.12 -1.62
CA HIS A 426 13.00 9.15 -2.00
C HIS A 426 13.51 7.70 -2.08
N LYS A 427 14.52 7.48 -2.90
CA LYS A 427 15.33 6.26 -2.91
C LYS A 427 16.78 6.70 -3.01
N HIS A 428 17.73 5.89 -2.52
CA HIS A 428 19.15 6.20 -2.65
C HIS A 428 19.59 6.51 -4.10
N LYS A 429 18.82 6.03 -5.09
CA LYS A 429 18.99 6.36 -6.50
C LYS A 429 17.63 6.73 -7.10
N GLY A 430 17.33 8.02 -7.19
CA GLY A 430 16.10 8.52 -7.78
C GLY A 430 14.92 8.54 -6.80
N TYR A 431 13.71 8.41 -7.31
CA TYR A 431 12.47 8.46 -6.52
C TYR A 431 11.52 7.35 -6.97
N GLU A 432 10.51 7.11 -6.15
CA GLU A 432 9.40 6.21 -6.46
C GLU A 432 8.10 6.96 -6.23
N MET A 433 7.27 7.07 -7.28
CA MET A 433 5.88 7.45 -7.14
C MET A 433 5.05 6.18 -7.19
N MET A 434 4.07 6.04 -6.31
CA MET A 434 3.19 4.88 -6.33
C MET A 434 1.76 5.30 -6.05
N THR A 435 0.85 4.75 -6.83
CA THR A 435 -0.58 4.99 -6.71
C THR A 435 -1.23 3.70 -6.25
N TYR A 436 -2.04 3.79 -5.20
CA TYR A 436 -2.79 2.69 -4.64
C TYR A 436 -4.25 2.82 -5.05
N PHE A 437 -4.84 1.71 -5.41
CA PHE A 437 -6.17 1.63 -5.98
C PHE A 437 -7.06 0.70 -5.18
N SER A 438 -8.22 1.21 -4.80
CA SER A 438 -9.32 0.38 -4.37
C SER A 438 -10.00 -0.23 -5.61
N PRO A 439 -10.19 -1.55 -5.64
CA PRO A 439 -11.04 -2.20 -6.63
C PRO A 439 -12.54 -1.89 -6.43
N GLU A 440 -12.93 -1.25 -5.33
CA GLU A 440 -14.32 -1.01 -4.93
C GLU A 440 -15.17 -2.28 -5.06
N VAL A 441 -14.73 -3.40 -4.45
CA VAL A 441 -15.26 -4.74 -4.78
C VAL A 441 -16.77 -4.89 -4.58
N TRP A 442 -17.43 -4.04 -3.79
CA TRP A 442 -18.89 -4.07 -3.60
C TRP A 442 -19.66 -2.97 -4.32
N ALA A 443 -19.03 -2.15 -5.15
CA ALA A 443 -19.77 -1.15 -5.90
C ALA A 443 -20.73 -1.80 -6.93
N GLU A 444 -21.84 -1.12 -7.24
CA GLU A 444 -22.85 -1.69 -8.14
C GLU A 444 -22.33 -1.72 -9.59
N HIS A 445 -22.30 -2.91 -10.19
CA HIS A 445 -21.74 -3.13 -11.52
C HIS A 445 -22.55 -4.15 -12.31
N GLN A 446 -22.71 -3.92 -13.62
CA GLN A 446 -23.05 -4.98 -14.56
C GLN A 446 -21.76 -5.76 -14.87
N VAL A 447 -21.64 -6.97 -14.32
CA VAL A 447 -20.42 -7.78 -14.45
C VAL A 447 -20.74 -9.12 -15.08
N ASP A 448 -20.22 -9.35 -16.28
CA ASP A 448 -20.19 -10.66 -16.91
C ASP A 448 -19.27 -11.57 -16.11
N SER A 449 -19.87 -12.28 -15.17
CA SER A 449 -19.17 -13.18 -14.24
C SER A 449 -19.04 -14.57 -14.87
N PRO A 450 -17.86 -15.21 -14.82
CA PRO A 450 -17.71 -16.60 -15.23
C PRO A 450 -18.72 -17.52 -14.50
N PRO A 451 -19.30 -18.52 -15.19
CA PRO A 451 -20.24 -19.43 -14.55
C PRO A 451 -19.55 -20.25 -13.46
N VAL A 452 -20.26 -20.49 -12.35
CA VAL A 452 -19.80 -21.43 -11.31
C VAL A 452 -19.82 -22.84 -11.90
N SER A 453 -18.68 -23.53 -11.79
CA SER A 453 -18.54 -24.90 -12.29
C SER A 453 -19.36 -25.85 -11.41
N ARG A 454 -20.34 -26.55 -12.01
CA ARG A 454 -21.04 -27.64 -11.32
C ARG A 454 -20.07 -28.81 -11.18
N ARG A 455 -19.73 -29.18 -9.93
CA ARG A 455 -18.99 -30.42 -9.64
C ARG A 455 -19.89 -31.63 -9.79
#